data_AF-A0A352JJF3-F1
#
_entry.id   AF-A0A352JJF3-F1
#
_cell.length_a   1.000
_cell.length_b   1.000
_cell.length_c   1.000
_cell.angle_alpha   90.00
_cell.angle_beta   90.00
_cell.angle_gamma   90.00
#
_symmetry.space_group_name_H-M   'P 1'
#
loop_
_entity.id
_entity.type
_entity.pdbx_description
1 polymer ?
#
loop_
_entity_poly.entity_id
_entity_poly.type
_entity_poly.pdbx_seq_one_letter_code
_entity_poly.pdbx_strand_id
1 'polypeptide(L)'
;MLDVFDRLPDGLLDLESDQLYKILERPTLIHLEGDRQPPLFVSVLLHGNETTSWLAIRELLRKYQDKRLPRSLSEFIGNLSAARYRLRHLPNQPDYNR
;
A
#
# COMPACT_ATOMS: atom_id res chain seq x y z
N MET A 1 13.03 -6.59 -5.33
CA MET A 1 13.40 -6.34 -3.92
C MET A 1 12.24 -5.60 -3.28
N LEU A 2 11.91 -5.94 -2.03
CA LEU A 2 10.77 -5.43 -1.26
C LEU A 2 11.30 -4.50 -0.17
N ASP A 3 10.64 -3.36 0.05
CA ASP A 3 10.89 -2.51 1.22
C ASP A 3 9.93 -2.86 2.36
N VAL A 4 10.42 -2.79 3.60
CA VAL A 4 9.64 -3.12 4.79
C VAL A 4 9.73 -1.98 5.80
N PHE A 5 8.57 -1.51 6.26
CA PHE A 5 8.45 -0.47 7.29
C PHE A 5 7.66 -0.98 8.49
N ASP A 6 7.93 -0.44 9.67
CA ASP A 6 7.21 -0.65 10.93
C ASP A 6 6.26 0.51 11.28
N ARG A 7 6.18 1.51 10.39
CA ARG A 7 5.31 2.67 10.48
C ARG A 7 4.99 3.22 9.11
N LEU A 8 3.94 4.03 9.00
CA LEU A 8 3.63 4.75 7.76
C LEU A 8 4.72 5.80 7.46
N PRO A 9 5.28 5.84 6.24
CA PRO A 9 6.10 6.96 5.79
C PRO A 9 5.32 8.27 5.80
N ASP A 10 5.99 9.37 6.19
CA ASP A 10 5.39 10.69 6.26
C ASP A 10 4.85 11.14 4.89
N GLY A 11 3.64 11.70 4.86
CA GLY A 11 2.99 12.16 3.64
C GLY A 11 2.46 11.07 2.71
N LEU A 12 2.64 9.78 3.03
CA LEU A 12 2.16 8.67 2.19
C LEU A 12 0.65 8.74 1.95
N LEU A 13 -0.12 9.05 2.99
CA LEU A 13 -1.57 9.11 2.93
C LEU A 13 -2.10 10.35 2.19
N ASP A 14 -1.24 11.26 1.73
CA ASP A 14 -1.63 12.43 0.92
C ASP A 14 -1.56 12.16 -0.58
N LEU A 15 -0.98 11.02 -0.97
CA LEU A 15 -0.74 10.68 -2.36
C LEU A 15 -1.90 9.88 -2.98
N GLU A 16 -2.20 10.20 -4.23
CA GLU A 16 -2.96 9.32 -5.12
C GLU A 16 -2.13 8.11 -5.56
N SER A 17 -2.79 7.03 -6.00
CA SER A 17 -2.11 5.78 -6.37
C SER A 17 -1.01 5.94 -7.41
N ASP A 18 -1.18 6.87 -8.35
CA ASP A 18 -0.20 7.18 -9.40
C ASP A 18 0.91 8.12 -8.95
N GLN A 19 0.88 8.59 -7.70
CA GLN A 19 1.88 9.46 -7.10
C GLN A 19 2.73 8.76 -6.04
N LEU A 20 2.35 7.55 -5.60
CA LEU A 20 3.04 6.77 -4.58
C LEU A 20 4.54 6.59 -4.85
N TYR A 21 4.94 6.55 -6.13
CA TYR A 21 6.34 6.45 -6.56
C TYR A 21 7.24 7.60 -6.05
N LYS A 22 6.65 8.72 -5.59
CA LYS A 22 7.39 9.86 -5.02
C LYS A 22 7.97 9.56 -3.63
N ILE A 23 7.38 8.60 -2.91
CA ILE A 23 7.77 8.20 -1.54
C ILE A 23 8.24 6.74 -1.52
N LEU A 24 7.59 5.88 -2.31
CA LEU A 24 7.88 4.45 -2.36
C LEU A 24 8.55 4.09 -3.68
N GLU A 25 9.78 3.62 -3.65
CA GLU A 25 10.54 3.29 -4.88
C GLU A 25 10.19 1.91 -5.46
N ARG A 26 9.70 0.99 -4.61
CA ARG A 26 9.52 -0.43 -4.94
C ARG A 26 8.35 -1.02 -4.13
N PRO A 27 7.85 -2.23 -4.48
CA PRO A 27 6.79 -2.86 -3.69
C PRO A 27 7.14 -2.83 -2.21
N THR A 28 6.17 -2.46 -1.38
CA THR A 28 6.39 -2.07 0.01
C THR A 28 5.46 -2.83 0.93
N LEU A 29 5.98 -3.37 2.04
CA LEU A 29 5.21 -3.95 3.13
C LEU A 29 5.31 -3.04 4.36
N ILE A 30 4.18 -2.67 4.93
CA ILE A 30 4.11 -1.81 6.11
C ILE A 30 3.41 -2.57 7.22
N HIS A 31 4.12 -2.81 8.33
CA HIS A 31 3.58 -3.40 9.54
C HIS A 31 3.14 -2.31 10.49
N LEU A 32 1.85 -2.28 10.82
CA LEU A 32 1.24 -1.33 11.75
C LEU A 32 0.70 -2.10 12.94
N GLU A 33 1.15 -1.73 14.14
CA GLU A 33 0.66 -2.34 15.36
C GLU A 33 -0.75 -1.84 15.71
N GLY A 34 -1.59 -2.77 16.16
CA GLY A 34 -2.87 -2.48 16.77
C GLY A 34 -3.06 -3.23 18.09
N ASP A 35 -4.28 -3.25 18.58
CA ASP A 35 -4.63 -3.87 19.86
C ASP A 35 -4.69 -5.39 19.79
N ARG A 36 -5.11 -5.93 18.64
CA ARG A 36 -5.29 -7.36 18.41
C ARG A 36 -4.23 -7.92 17.49
N GLN A 37 -3.74 -9.11 17.83
CA GLN A 37 -2.88 -9.97 17.01
C GLN A 37 -3.64 -11.27 16.68
N PRO A 38 -3.30 -12.01 15.61
CA PRO A 38 -2.29 -11.70 14.58
C PRO A 38 -2.75 -10.56 13.63
N PRO A 39 -1.83 -9.97 12.83
CA PRO A 39 -2.19 -8.90 11.92
C PRO A 39 -3.11 -9.40 10.81
N LEU A 40 -4.01 -8.54 10.33
CA LEU A 40 -4.64 -8.76 9.04
C LEU A 40 -3.63 -8.42 7.95
N PHE A 41 -3.52 -9.29 6.95
CA PHE A 41 -2.73 -9.00 5.76
C PHE A 41 -3.66 -8.44 4.68
N VAL A 42 -3.35 -7.24 4.20
CA VAL A 42 -4.08 -6.57 3.12
C VAL A 42 -3.09 -6.25 2.02
N SER A 43 -3.49 -6.50 0.77
CA SER A 43 -2.69 -6.26 -0.41
C SER A 43 -3.46 -5.36 -1.36
N VAL A 44 -2.81 -4.30 -1.84
CA VAL A 44 -3.39 -3.32 -2.75
C VAL A 44 -2.47 -3.09 -3.95
N LEU A 45 -3.05 -2.60 -5.04
CA LEU A 45 -2.34 -2.24 -6.26
C LEU A 45 -1.47 -3.37 -6.84
N LEU A 46 -1.88 -4.64 -6.70
CA LEU A 46 -1.23 -5.74 -7.45
C LEU A 46 -1.29 -5.48 -8.96
N HIS A 47 -2.43 -4.92 -9.41
CA HIS A 47 -2.52 -4.24 -10.68
C HIS A 47 -2.57 -2.73 -10.47
N GLY A 48 -1.76 -1.98 -11.22
CA GLY A 48 -1.62 -0.53 -11.06
C GLY A 48 -2.86 0.29 -11.43
N ASN A 49 -3.80 -0.29 -12.18
CA ASN A 49 -5.06 0.35 -12.55
C ASN A 49 -6.22 0.05 -11.58
N GLU A 50 -6.01 -0.77 -10.56
CA GLU A 50 -7.03 -1.17 -9.57
C GLU A 50 -6.96 -0.30 -8.30
N THR A 51 -7.20 1.00 -8.47
CA THR A 51 -6.90 2.03 -7.47
C THR A 51 -7.85 2.10 -6.28
N THR A 52 -9.06 1.55 -6.40
CA THR A 52 -10.08 1.57 -5.34
C THR A 52 -9.57 0.95 -4.03
N SER A 53 -8.75 -0.08 -4.13
CA SER A 53 -8.13 -0.76 -2.98
C SER A 53 -7.24 0.19 -2.17
N TRP A 54 -6.39 0.95 -2.85
CA TRP A 54 -5.57 2.01 -2.24
C TRP A 54 -6.45 3.11 -1.61
N LEU A 55 -7.47 3.59 -2.31
CA LEU A 55 -8.37 4.63 -1.77
C LEU A 55 -9.04 4.18 -0.47
N ALA A 56 -9.54 2.94 -0.43
CA ALA A 56 -10.20 2.39 0.74
C ALA A 56 -9.26 2.29 1.95
N ILE A 57 -8.06 1.74 1.77
CA ILE A 57 -7.10 1.62 2.87
C ILE A 57 -6.55 2.99 3.30
N ARG A 58 -6.32 3.91 2.35
CA ARG A 58 -5.87 5.28 2.65
C ARG A 58 -6.86 6.01 3.54
N GLU A 59 -8.15 5.97 3.21
CA GLU A 59 -9.20 6.61 4.02
C GLU A 59 -9.39 5.91 5.37
N LEU A 60 -9.19 4.60 5.45
CA LEU A 60 -9.16 3.89 6.74
C LEU A 60 -8.01 4.41 7.60
N LEU A 61 -6.78 4.39 7.08
CA LEU A 61 -5.58 4.76 7.83
C LEU A 61 -5.58 6.23 8.25
N ARG A 62 -6.13 7.15 7.44
CA ARG A 62 -6.35 8.55 7.83
C ARG A 62 -7.16 8.68 9.12
N LYS A 63 -8.21 7.86 9.31
CA LYS A 63 -9.04 7.88 10.54
C LYS A 63 -8.32 7.41 11.79
N TYR A 64 -7.20 6.70 11.63
CA TYR A 64 -6.38 6.13 12.70
C TYR A 64 -4.98 6.76 12.78
N GLN A 65 -4.73 7.93 12.19
CA GLN A 65 -3.43 8.61 12.34
C GLN A 65 -3.12 8.95 13.80
N ASP A 66 -4.12 9.43 14.54
CA ASP A 66 -3.97 9.82 15.95
C ASP A 66 -4.54 8.79 16.94
N LYS A 67 -4.82 7.57 16.47
CA LYS A 67 -5.47 6.52 17.25
C LYS A 67 -4.84 5.16 16.98
N ARG A 68 -4.77 4.32 18.00
CA ARG A 68 -4.31 2.94 17.82
C ARG A 68 -5.29 2.16 16.93
N LEU A 69 -4.75 1.34 16.02
CA LEU A 69 -5.59 0.46 15.21
C LEU A 69 -6.24 -0.61 16.11
N PRO A 70 -7.52 -0.96 15.90
CA PRO A 70 -8.19 -1.99 16.70
C PRO A 70 -7.60 -3.40 16.49
N ARG A 71 -6.79 -3.58 15.45
CA ARG A 71 -6.03 -4.79 15.14
C ARG A 71 -4.78 -4.40 14.35
N SER A 72 -3.68 -5.13 14.57
CA SER A 72 -2.48 -4.99 13.75
C SER A 72 -2.79 -5.24 12.27
N LEU A 73 -2.10 -4.52 11.40
CA LEU A 73 -2.27 -4.57 9.96
C LEU A 73 -0.91 -4.73 9.30
N SER A 74 -0.80 -5.65 8.35
CA SER A 74 0.32 -5.74 7.42
C SER A 74 -0.20 -5.36 6.04
N GLU A 75 0.14 -4.15 5.60
CA GLU A 75 -0.31 -3.57 4.33
C GLU A 75 0.77 -3.75 3.27
N PHE A 76 0.46 -4.48 2.21
CA PHE A 76 1.34 -4.66 1.06
C PHE A 76 0.87 -3.80 -0.11
N ILE A 77 1.72 -2.84 -0.51
CA ILE A 77 1.51 -1.97 -1.67
C ILE A 77 2.35 -2.53 -2.82
N GLY A 78 1.69 -3.10 -3.81
CA GLY A 78 2.30 -3.92 -4.85
C GLY A 78 2.95 -3.13 -5.99
N ASN A 79 2.31 -3.14 -7.16
CA ASN A 79 2.87 -2.73 -8.44
C ASN A 79 2.88 -1.20 -8.63
N LEU A 80 3.73 -0.52 -7.86
CA LEU A 80 3.93 0.93 -7.92
C LEU A 80 4.36 1.41 -9.32
N SER A 81 5.19 0.62 -10.01
CA SER A 81 5.64 0.92 -11.37
C SER A 81 4.48 1.00 -12.34
N ALA A 82 3.53 0.07 -12.29
CA ALA A 82 2.34 0.12 -13.12
C ALA A 82 1.33 1.17 -12.62
N ALA A 83 1.22 1.37 -11.30
CA ALA A 83 0.32 2.35 -10.70
C ALA A 83 0.65 3.78 -11.14
N ARG A 84 1.94 4.12 -11.23
CA ARG A 84 2.43 5.39 -11.80
C ARG A 84 1.85 5.71 -13.18
N TYR A 85 1.61 4.69 -14.01
CA TYR A 85 1.07 4.85 -15.35
C TYR A 85 -0.40 4.41 -15.46
N ARG A 86 -1.05 4.06 -14.34
CA ARG A 86 -2.42 3.54 -14.26
C ARG A 86 -2.66 2.35 -15.20
N LEU A 87 -1.66 1.47 -15.29
CA LEU A 87 -1.70 0.25 -16.10
C LEU A 87 -1.93 -0.97 -15.22
N ARG A 88 -2.49 -2.04 -15.78
CA ARG A 88 -2.61 -3.33 -15.08
C ARG A 88 -1.24 -3.83 -14.62
N HIS A 89 -0.29 -3.94 -15.55
CA HIS A 89 1.13 -4.18 -15.32
C HIS A 89 1.91 -3.53 -16.47
N LEU A 90 3.23 -3.38 -16.34
CA LEU A 90 4.07 -2.93 -17.45
C LEU A 90 4.30 -4.07 -18.46
N PRO A 91 4.53 -3.77 -19.77
CA PRO A 91 4.73 -4.79 -20.80
C PRO A 91 5.88 -5.77 -20.50
N ASN A 92 6.95 -5.28 -19.88
CA ASN A 92 8.15 -6.06 -19.55
C ASN A 92 8.16 -6.55 -18.09
N GLN A 93 7.00 -6.59 -17.44
CA GLN A 93 6.86 -6.98 -16.03
C GLN A 93 5.88 -8.17 -15.92
N PRO A 94 6.12 -9.12 -15.01
CA PRO A 94 5.13 -10.14 -14.70
C PRO A 94 3.83 -9.52 -14.16
N ASP A 95 2.71 -10.19 -14.41
CA ASP A 95 1.45 -9.90 -13.73
C ASP A 95 1.57 -10.39 -12.28
N TYR A 96 1.44 -9.49 -11.31
CA TYR A 96 1.67 -9.81 -9.89
C TYR A 96 0.59 -10.74 -9.30
N ASN A 97 -0.49 -11.04 -10.04
CA ASN A 97 -1.57 -11.92 -9.62
C ASN A 97 -1.74 -13.12 -10.57
N ARG A 98 -0.63 -13.60 -11.14
CA ARG A 98 -0.52 -14.79 -12.00
C ARG A 98 0.75 -15.56 -11.66
#